data_AF-A0A1V4XCL9-F1
#
_entry.id   AF-A0A1V4XCL9-F1
#
_cell.length_a   1.000
_cell.length_b   1.000
_cell.length_c   1.000
_cell.angle_alpha   90.00
_cell.angle_beta   90.00
_cell.angle_gamma   90.00
#
_symmetry.space_group_name_H-M   'P 1'
#
loop_
_entity.id
_entity.type
_entity.pdbx_description
1 polymer ?
#
loop_
_entity_poly.entity_id
_entity_poly.type
_entity_poly.pdbx_seq_one_letter_code
_entity_poly.pdbx_strand_id
1 'polypeptide(L)'
;MEGLLWLSLILAGLTALLGRFFCGWVCPLGTLNNLAGSLRRKRPRPPGAGWFRIKYYVLVGLLAMSLFGVQLAGILDPLSLTVRSFSLALYPALSYALTSLFDAVYRLDIPLVSPASEAVYGLLKKSVLPFQQPWFAQGTFIGLLFLGVLALNLVQRRFWCRFLCPLGALLGLLSRWSLLRRSVSEECDSCGACVGVCQADAAPAGKDGWRASECLVCNNCDDVCPKNAVSFGLLKGRPRGGLDLGRRNMMASFFAGAFAVPLLRISPLARPRMSDAKLIRPPGALAETPFLQSCVRCGECMKVCITGGLQPTLLEAGLEGLWTPVLVPRIGYCEFRCTLCGQVCPTGAIRKLPLEEKQQVRVGHAAIDKGRCLPFAHATPCIVCEETCPTPKKAIWLEEVNVKNRDGRTIRLQQPHVDLTMCVGCGACEKHCPVVGQPAIYVTSAGESRAEEHQILLQPFPGSTTPYK
;
A
#
# COMPACT_ATOMS: atom_id res chain seq x y z
N MET A 1 12.33 7.98 -12.20
CA MET A 1 12.91 6.70 -11.73
C MET A 1 14.36 6.85 -11.28
N GLU A 2 15.17 7.66 -11.96
CA GLU A 2 16.60 7.84 -11.66
C GLU A 2 16.89 8.23 -10.20
N GLY A 3 16.15 9.19 -9.62
CA GLY A 3 16.38 9.64 -8.25
C GLY A 3 16.23 8.54 -7.17
N LEU A 4 15.23 7.65 -7.27
CA LEU A 4 15.07 6.56 -6.29
C LEU A 4 16.11 5.45 -6.43
N LEU A 5 16.58 5.20 -7.66
CA LEU A 5 17.64 4.24 -7.90
C LEU A 5 18.93 4.70 -7.24
N TRP A 6 19.29 5.99 -7.38
CA TRP A 6 20.43 6.58 -6.69
C TRP A 6 20.33 6.49 -5.17
N LEU A 7 19.18 6.84 -4.58
CA LEU A 7 18.96 6.71 -3.14
C LEU A 7 19.13 5.27 -2.65
N SER A 8 18.61 4.30 -3.41
CA SER A 8 18.74 2.87 -3.08
C SER A 8 20.18 2.39 -3.15
N LEU A 9 20.95 2.83 -4.17
CA LEU A 9 22.36 2.51 -4.32
C LEU A 9 23.21 3.16 -3.22
N ILE A 10 22.92 4.41 -2.86
CA ILE A 10 23.58 5.10 -1.73
C ILE A 10 23.33 4.33 -0.43
N LEU A 11 22.09 3.95 -0.16
CA LEU A 11 21.76 3.16 1.04
C LEU A 11 22.49 1.81 1.05
N ALA A 12 22.56 1.12 -0.10
CA ALA A 12 23.28 -0.14 -0.24
C ALA A 12 24.79 0.04 0.00
N GLY A 13 25.39 1.09 -0.56
CA GLY A 13 26.80 1.45 -0.36
C GLY A 13 27.11 1.81 1.10
N LEU A 14 26.29 2.67 1.71
CA LEU A 14 26.40 3.00 3.13
C LEU A 14 26.24 1.77 4.02
N THR A 15 25.34 0.84 3.67
CA THR A 15 25.19 -0.42 4.41
C THR A 15 26.41 -1.32 4.27
N ALA A 16 27.00 -1.37 3.07
CA ALA A 16 28.22 -2.13 2.83
C ALA A 16 29.41 -1.56 3.61
N LEU A 17 29.43 -0.25 3.92
CA LEU A 17 30.51 0.41 4.67
C LEU A 17 30.26 0.42 6.20
N LEU A 18 29.06 0.83 6.62
CA LEU A 18 28.68 1.07 8.02
C LEU A 18 27.97 -0.12 8.67
N GLY A 19 27.75 -1.21 7.92
CA GLY A 19 26.94 -2.34 8.36
C GLY A 19 25.45 -2.00 8.33
N ARG A 20 24.64 -2.74 9.10
CA ARG A 20 23.17 -2.61 9.09
C ARG A 20 22.63 -1.41 9.88
N PHE A 21 23.29 -0.25 9.77
CA PHE A 21 22.95 0.96 10.51
C PHE A 21 21.48 1.37 10.30
N PHE A 22 20.95 1.22 9.08
CA PHE A 22 19.56 1.54 8.78
C PHE A 22 18.58 0.75 9.64
N CYS A 23 18.80 -0.56 9.82
CA CYS A 23 17.96 -1.39 10.68
C CYS A 23 18.10 -1.08 12.17
N GLY A 24 19.26 -0.54 12.58
CA GLY A 24 19.53 -0.13 13.97
C GLY A 24 18.87 1.21 14.32
N TRP A 25 19.04 2.21 13.45
CA TRP A 25 18.85 3.63 13.78
C TRP A 25 17.77 4.36 12.97
N VAL A 26 17.43 3.87 11.77
CA VAL A 26 16.57 4.63 10.83
C VAL A 26 15.21 3.97 10.59
N CYS A 27 15.16 2.64 10.59
CA CYS A 27 13.97 1.89 10.17
C CYS A 27 12.77 2.12 11.11
N PRO A 28 11.64 2.68 10.63
CA PRO A 28 10.49 3.00 11.47
C PRO A 28 9.86 1.74 12.09
N LEU A 29 9.77 0.64 11.33
CA LEU A 29 9.30 -0.64 11.85
C LEU A 29 10.21 -1.18 12.95
N GLY A 30 11.53 -0.94 12.86
CA GLY A 30 12.50 -1.31 13.89
C GLY A 30 12.24 -0.58 15.21
N THR A 31 11.94 0.71 15.14
CA THR A 31 11.56 1.54 16.30
C THR A 31 10.25 1.05 16.92
N LEU A 32 9.22 0.81 16.11
CA LEU A 32 7.94 0.30 16.60
C LEU A 32 8.06 -1.09 17.25
N ASN A 33 8.87 -1.98 16.67
CA ASN A 33 9.15 -3.29 17.25
C ASN A 33 9.92 -3.19 18.57
N ASN A 34 10.84 -2.23 18.69
CA ASN A 34 11.53 -1.95 19.95
C ASN A 34 10.57 -1.47 21.03
N LEU A 35 9.68 -0.53 20.68
CA LEU A 35 8.66 -0.01 21.58
C LEU A 35 7.67 -1.10 22.02
N ALA A 36 7.18 -1.92 21.08
CA ALA A 36 6.33 -3.06 21.42
C ALA A 36 7.08 -4.09 22.29
N GLY A 37 8.37 -4.31 22.03
CA GLY A 37 9.23 -5.23 22.77
C GLY A 37 9.60 -4.77 24.18
N SER A 38 9.53 -3.46 24.49
CA SER A 38 9.83 -2.92 25.83
C SER A 38 8.71 -3.20 26.83
N LEU A 39 7.47 -3.39 26.36
CA LEU A 39 6.32 -3.79 27.18
C LEU A 39 6.49 -5.18 27.82
N ARG A 40 7.44 -5.97 27.34
CA ARG A 40 7.69 -7.31 27.84
C ARG A 40 8.58 -7.31 29.09
N ARG A 41 8.05 -7.90 30.17
CA ARG A 41 8.75 -8.02 31.47
C ARG A 41 9.81 -9.11 31.56
N LYS A 42 9.65 -10.22 30.82
CA LYS A 42 10.56 -11.39 30.90
C LYS A 42 11.40 -11.55 29.64
N ARG A 43 12.64 -12.00 29.80
CA ARG A 43 13.55 -12.27 28.69
C ARG A 43 13.09 -13.52 27.91
N PRO A 44 13.00 -13.47 26.57
CA PRO A 44 12.74 -14.67 25.78
C PRO A 44 13.83 -15.71 25.95
N ARG A 45 13.45 -16.98 25.88
CA ARG A 45 14.41 -18.04 25.58
C ARG A 45 15.06 -17.75 24.23
N PRO A 46 16.38 -17.93 24.07
CA PRO A 46 17.01 -17.82 22.77
C PRO A 46 16.29 -18.79 21.82
N PRO A 47 15.86 -18.36 20.63
CA PRO A 47 15.18 -19.24 19.70
C PRO A 47 16.13 -20.33 19.21
N GLY A 48 15.55 -21.41 18.69
CA GLY A 48 16.31 -22.54 18.17
C GLY A 48 17.34 -22.10 17.12
N ALA A 49 18.45 -22.85 17.07
CA ALA A 49 19.50 -22.61 16.09
C ALA A 49 18.93 -22.56 14.66
N GLY A 50 19.31 -21.55 13.88
CA GLY A 50 18.99 -21.47 12.45
C GLY A 50 17.71 -20.73 12.05
N TRP A 51 16.83 -20.31 12.98
CA TRP A 51 15.59 -19.58 12.61
C TRP A 51 15.84 -18.26 11.87
N PHE A 52 16.96 -17.60 12.15
CA PHE A 52 17.38 -16.38 11.45
C PHE A 52 17.61 -16.59 9.94
N ARG A 53 17.76 -17.84 9.48
CA ARG A 53 17.92 -18.19 8.05
C ARG A 53 16.62 -17.99 7.25
N ILE A 54 15.46 -18.04 7.90
CA ILE A 54 14.14 -17.96 7.23
C ILE A 54 14.02 -16.71 6.36
N LYS A 55 14.38 -15.53 6.88
CA LYS A 55 14.33 -14.27 6.10
C LYS A 55 15.20 -14.30 4.83
N TYR A 56 16.30 -15.07 4.84
CA TYR A 56 17.15 -15.23 3.66
C TYR A 56 16.49 -16.16 2.63
N TYR A 57 15.83 -17.23 3.08
CA TYR A 57 15.02 -18.08 2.20
C TYR A 57 13.83 -17.33 1.60
N VAL A 58 13.14 -16.50 2.41
CA VAL A 58 12.10 -15.58 1.94
C VAL A 58 12.65 -14.61 0.89
N LEU A 59 13.81 -13.99 1.14
CA LEU A 59 14.46 -13.11 0.17
C LEU A 59 14.77 -13.85 -1.15
N VAL A 60 15.34 -15.06 -1.09
CA VAL A 60 15.64 -15.85 -2.30
C VAL A 60 14.37 -16.20 -3.07
N GLY A 61 13.30 -16.61 -2.38
CA GLY A 61 12.00 -16.88 -3.02
C GLY A 61 11.39 -15.64 -3.67
N LEU A 62 11.46 -14.48 -2.99
CA LEU A 62 11.01 -13.19 -3.55
C LEU A 62 11.81 -12.76 -4.77
N LEU A 63 13.14 -12.92 -4.75
CA LEU A 63 14.00 -12.61 -5.89
C LEU A 63 13.73 -13.56 -7.06
N ALA A 64 13.49 -14.85 -6.80
CA ALA A 64 13.10 -15.80 -7.82
C ALA A 64 11.77 -15.40 -8.48
N MET A 65 10.73 -15.08 -7.70
CA MET A 65 9.46 -14.58 -8.23
C MET A 65 9.65 -13.30 -9.06
N SER A 66 10.45 -12.36 -8.56
CA SER A 66 10.75 -11.09 -9.26
C SER A 66 11.44 -11.33 -10.60
N LEU A 67 12.37 -12.30 -10.67
CA LEU A 67 13.06 -12.69 -11.92
C LEU A 67 12.08 -13.17 -13.00
N PHE A 68 11.00 -13.85 -12.63
CA PHE A 68 9.95 -14.29 -13.54
C PHE A 68 8.78 -13.28 -13.65
N GLY A 69 9.02 -12.03 -13.23
CA GLY A 69 8.11 -10.90 -13.44
C GLY A 69 6.94 -10.82 -12.47
N VAL A 70 7.02 -11.45 -11.29
CA VAL A 70 6.05 -11.32 -10.20
C VAL A 70 6.70 -10.60 -9.02
N GLN A 71 6.25 -9.38 -8.75
CA GLN A 71 6.85 -8.55 -7.69
C GLN A 71 5.96 -8.54 -6.44
N LEU A 72 6.24 -9.42 -5.47
CA LEU A 72 5.54 -9.48 -4.17
C LEU A 72 6.33 -8.88 -2.99
N ALA A 73 7.53 -8.35 -3.25
CA ALA A 73 8.39 -7.81 -2.20
C ALA A 73 7.70 -6.72 -1.35
N GLY A 74 6.83 -5.90 -1.95
CA GLY A 74 6.08 -4.84 -1.25
C GLY A 74 5.09 -5.32 -0.18
N ILE A 75 4.76 -6.61 -0.15
CA ILE A 75 3.92 -7.21 0.91
C ILE A 75 4.73 -7.37 2.21
N LEU A 76 5.96 -7.85 2.09
CA LEU A 76 6.86 -8.16 3.21
C LEU A 76 7.91 -7.08 3.48
N ASP A 77 7.99 -6.07 2.63
CA ASP A 77 8.85 -4.92 2.83
C ASP A 77 8.42 -4.12 4.08
N PRO A 78 9.31 -3.88 5.05
CA PRO A 78 8.96 -3.22 6.31
C PRO A 78 8.49 -1.77 6.11
N LEU A 79 8.96 -1.06 5.07
CA LEU A 79 8.56 0.32 4.82
C LEU A 79 7.16 0.35 4.22
N SER A 80 6.90 -0.42 3.16
CA SER A 80 5.57 -0.54 2.57
C SER A 80 4.54 -1.03 3.58
N LEU A 81 4.88 -2.02 4.42
CA LEU A 81 4.01 -2.53 5.47
C LEU A 81 3.68 -1.46 6.50
N THR A 82 4.67 -0.70 6.97
CA THR A 82 4.46 0.39 7.95
C THR A 82 3.62 1.51 7.34
N VAL A 83 4.03 2.03 6.18
CA VAL A 83 3.34 3.13 5.51
C VAL A 83 1.90 2.74 5.20
N ARG A 84 1.64 1.56 4.61
CA ARG A 84 0.28 1.09 4.32
C ARG A 84 -0.58 1.00 5.59
N SER A 85 -0.03 0.45 6.67
CA SER A 85 -0.78 0.28 7.92
C SER A 85 -1.10 1.61 8.58
N PHE A 86 -0.16 2.56 8.54
CA PHE A 86 -0.39 3.92 9.04
C PHE A 86 -1.43 4.64 8.18
N SER A 87 -1.28 4.58 6.87
CA SER A 87 -2.09 5.30 5.90
C SER A 87 -3.52 4.78 5.78
N LEU A 88 -3.73 3.46 5.80
CA LEU A 88 -5.04 2.84 5.52
C LEU A 88 -5.77 2.32 6.75
N ALA A 89 -5.12 2.23 7.91
CA ALA A 89 -5.73 1.71 9.13
C ALA A 89 -5.59 2.68 10.31
N LEU A 90 -4.35 2.99 10.73
CA LEU A 90 -4.12 3.75 11.96
C LEU A 90 -4.58 5.20 11.84
N TYR A 91 -4.28 5.88 10.73
CA TYR A 91 -4.68 7.28 10.52
C TYR A 91 -6.20 7.46 10.42
N PRO A 92 -6.96 6.66 9.63
CA PRO A 92 -8.41 6.68 9.65
C PRO A 92 -9.01 6.37 11.02
N ALA A 93 -8.48 5.36 11.73
CA ALA A 93 -8.97 4.97 13.05
C ALA A 93 -8.73 6.07 14.10
N LEU A 94 -7.54 6.68 14.09
CA LEU A 94 -7.21 7.81 14.97
C LEU A 94 -8.09 9.02 14.66
N SER A 95 -8.31 9.32 13.38
CA SER A 95 -9.17 10.42 12.95
C SER A 95 -10.60 10.20 13.44
N TYR A 96 -11.14 8.99 13.27
CA TYR A 96 -12.47 8.64 13.78
C TYR A 96 -12.57 8.74 15.30
N ALA A 97 -11.57 8.23 16.03
CA ALA A 97 -11.55 8.27 17.49
C ALA A 97 -11.49 9.71 18.01
N LEU A 98 -10.65 10.57 17.40
CA LEU A 98 -10.55 11.98 17.74
C LEU A 98 -11.87 12.70 17.45
N THR A 99 -12.44 12.58 16.26
CA THR A 99 -13.72 13.21 15.92
C THR A 99 -14.84 12.74 16.85
N SER A 100 -14.91 11.44 17.14
CA SER A 100 -15.91 10.90 18.09
C SER A 100 -15.73 11.41 19.51
N LEU A 101 -14.48 11.61 19.96
CA LEU A 101 -14.18 12.20 21.26
C LEU A 101 -14.63 13.66 21.32
N PHE A 102 -14.30 14.48 20.31
CA PHE A 102 -14.75 15.86 20.24
C PHE A 102 -16.28 15.95 20.19
N ASP A 103 -16.93 15.12 19.37
CA ASP A 103 -18.40 15.04 19.30
C ASP A 103 -19.01 14.68 20.67
N ALA A 104 -18.39 13.78 21.43
CA ALA A 104 -18.84 13.45 22.78
C ALA A 104 -18.65 14.62 23.76
N VAL A 105 -17.53 15.34 23.68
CA VAL A 105 -17.27 16.54 24.50
C VAL A 105 -18.29 17.63 24.20
N TYR A 106 -18.62 17.86 22.91
CA TYR A 106 -19.65 18.82 22.51
C TYR A 106 -21.04 18.45 23.04
N ARG A 107 -21.38 17.16 23.09
CA ARG A 107 -22.67 16.69 23.64
C ARG A 107 -22.80 16.86 25.15
N LEU A 108 -21.70 16.94 25.89
CA LEU A 108 -21.70 17.13 27.35
C LEU A 108 -21.88 18.60 27.77
N ASP A 109 -21.79 19.55 26.83
CA ASP A 109 -22.04 20.99 26.98
C ASP A 109 -21.46 21.63 28.26
N ILE A 110 -20.22 21.26 28.60
CA ILE A 110 -19.55 21.80 29.79
C ILE A 110 -19.06 23.22 29.45
N PRO A 111 -19.52 24.27 30.15
CA PRO A 111 -19.34 25.68 29.76
C PRO A 111 -17.89 26.14 29.56
N LEU A 112 -16.94 25.51 30.26
CA LEU A 112 -15.52 25.84 30.18
C LEU A 112 -14.73 24.97 29.19
N VAL A 113 -15.21 23.75 28.91
CA VAL A 113 -14.49 22.76 28.10
C VAL A 113 -14.85 22.88 26.63
N SER A 114 -16.11 23.20 26.31
CA SER A 114 -16.59 23.32 24.93
C SER A 114 -15.80 24.36 24.10
N PRO A 115 -15.57 25.61 24.57
CA PRO A 115 -14.83 26.62 23.80
C PRO A 115 -13.35 26.27 23.63
N ALA A 116 -12.72 25.71 24.67
CA ALA A 116 -11.34 25.26 24.61
C ALA A 116 -11.17 24.08 23.63
N SER A 117 -12.14 23.16 23.62
CA SER A 117 -12.13 22.01 22.70
C SER A 117 -12.29 22.43 21.24
N GLU A 118 -13.04 23.50 20.95
CA GLU A 118 -13.23 24.03 19.60
C GLU A 118 -11.96 24.67 19.04
N ALA A 119 -11.23 25.43 19.86
CA ALA A 119 -9.93 25.96 19.45
C ALA A 119 -8.93 24.85 19.11
N VAL A 120 -8.90 23.79 19.93
CA VAL A 120 -8.04 22.62 19.70
C VAL A 120 -8.47 21.84 18.46
N TYR A 121 -9.77 21.58 18.29
CA TYR A 121 -10.31 20.89 17.12
C TYR A 121 -10.03 21.67 15.82
N GLY A 122 -10.20 22.99 15.84
CA GLY A 122 -9.89 23.88 14.72
C GLY A 122 -8.41 23.85 14.32
N LEU A 123 -7.50 23.77 15.29
CA LEU A 123 -6.07 23.61 15.04
C LEU A 123 -5.74 22.21 14.49
N LEU A 124 -6.32 21.16 15.07
CA LEU A 124 -6.16 19.79 14.59
C LEU A 124 -6.69 19.61 13.16
N LYS A 125 -7.81 20.25 12.80
CA LYS A 125 -8.36 20.23 11.44
C LYS A 125 -7.48 20.92 10.40
N LYS A 126 -6.72 21.94 10.80
CA LYS A 126 -5.77 22.62 9.91
C LYS A 126 -4.46 21.86 9.74
N SER A 127 -4.07 21.04 10.71
CA SER A 127 -2.74 20.41 10.73
C SER A 127 -2.76 18.89 10.49
N VAL A 128 -3.66 18.15 11.14
CA VAL A 128 -3.56 16.69 11.29
C VAL A 128 -4.79 15.94 10.77
N LEU A 129 -6.00 16.43 11.05
CA LEU A 129 -7.24 15.75 10.66
C LEU A 129 -7.54 15.95 9.18
N PRO A 130 -8.02 14.91 8.48
CA PRO A 130 -8.31 15.00 7.06
C PRO A 130 -9.57 15.84 6.81
N PHE A 131 -9.64 16.52 5.66
CA PHE A 131 -10.82 17.30 5.27
C PHE A 131 -12.09 16.44 5.15
N GLN A 132 -11.94 15.19 4.69
CA GLN A 132 -12.99 14.18 4.71
C GLN A 132 -12.45 12.92 5.41
N GLN A 133 -13.27 12.30 6.24
CA GLN A 133 -12.89 11.04 6.89
C GLN A 133 -12.74 9.93 5.83
N PRO A 134 -11.54 9.36 5.65
CA PRO A 134 -11.34 8.29 4.69
C PRO A 134 -11.84 6.97 5.27
N TRP A 135 -12.51 6.17 4.45
CA TRP A 135 -12.96 4.82 4.79
C TRP A 135 -12.28 3.84 3.84
N PHE A 136 -11.60 2.83 4.38
CA PHE A 136 -10.94 1.82 3.57
C PHE A 136 -11.55 0.44 3.83
N ALA A 137 -11.98 -0.24 2.76
CA ALA A 137 -12.65 -1.54 2.86
C ALA A 137 -11.83 -2.59 3.63
N GLN A 138 -10.50 -2.53 3.52
CA GLN A 138 -9.59 -3.46 4.21
C GLN A 138 -8.83 -2.83 5.38
N GLY A 139 -9.20 -1.62 5.82
CA GLY A 139 -8.50 -0.90 6.87
C GLY A 139 -8.38 -1.72 8.16
N THR A 140 -9.49 -2.34 8.60
CA THR A 140 -9.50 -3.21 9.79
C THR A 140 -8.58 -4.42 9.65
N PHE A 141 -8.63 -5.12 8.52
CA PHE A 141 -7.79 -6.29 8.28
C PHE A 141 -6.29 -5.92 8.27
N ILE A 142 -5.92 -4.86 7.56
CA ILE A 142 -4.55 -4.35 7.52
C ILE A 142 -4.09 -3.92 8.93
N GLY A 143 -4.96 -3.25 9.69
CA GLY A 143 -4.68 -2.83 11.06
C GLY A 143 -4.45 -4.01 12.00
N LEU A 144 -5.32 -5.01 11.97
CA LEU A 144 -5.17 -6.23 12.79
C LEU A 144 -3.91 -7.01 12.42
N LEU A 145 -3.61 -7.14 11.12
CA LEU A 145 -2.36 -7.75 10.66
C LEU A 145 -1.14 -7.01 11.23
N PHE A 146 -1.14 -5.68 11.16
CA PHE A 146 -0.05 -4.85 11.67
C PHE A 146 0.12 -4.97 13.20
N LEU A 147 -0.99 -4.91 13.94
CA LEU A 147 -0.99 -5.14 15.39
C LEU A 147 -0.51 -6.55 15.73
N GLY A 148 -0.87 -7.56 14.92
CA GLY A 148 -0.34 -8.92 15.04
C GLY A 148 1.18 -8.98 14.86
N VAL A 149 1.72 -8.31 13.83
CA VAL A 149 3.17 -8.19 13.62
C VAL A 149 3.86 -7.56 14.83
N LEU A 150 3.27 -6.51 15.41
CA LEU A 150 3.80 -5.88 16.62
C LEU A 150 3.66 -6.79 17.86
N ALA A 151 2.56 -7.50 18.02
CA ALA A 151 2.30 -8.43 19.11
C ALA A 151 3.28 -9.62 19.12
N LEU A 152 3.79 -10.03 17.96
CA LEU A 152 4.85 -11.06 17.88
C LEU A 152 6.14 -10.66 18.62
N ASN A 153 6.35 -9.38 18.90
CA ASN A 153 7.47 -8.93 19.75
C ASN A 153 7.36 -9.42 21.20
N LEU A 154 6.14 -9.76 21.66
CA LEU A 154 5.92 -10.39 22.96
C LEU A 154 6.50 -11.81 23.02
N VAL A 155 6.59 -12.50 21.87
CA VAL A 155 7.20 -13.83 21.76
C VAL A 155 8.72 -13.72 21.66
N GLN A 156 9.24 -12.94 20.71
CA GLN A 156 10.66 -12.66 20.51
C GLN A 156 10.85 -11.19 20.13
N ARG A 157 11.81 -10.49 20.74
CA ARG A 157 12.10 -9.09 20.39
C ARG A 157 12.48 -8.97 18.92
N ARG A 158 11.93 -7.96 18.25
CA ARG A 158 12.12 -7.71 16.81
C ARG A 158 11.83 -8.94 15.94
N PHE A 159 10.77 -9.69 16.26
CA PHE A 159 10.40 -10.95 15.59
C PHE A 159 10.45 -10.82 14.06
N TRP A 160 9.77 -9.80 13.52
CA TRP A 160 9.72 -9.55 12.07
C TRP A 160 11.12 -9.33 11.47
N CYS A 161 11.90 -8.42 12.05
CA CYS A 161 13.24 -8.08 11.57
C CYS A 161 14.21 -9.27 11.64
N ARG A 162 14.00 -10.17 12.59
CA ARG A 162 14.85 -11.32 12.85
C ARG A 162 14.55 -12.51 11.93
N PHE A 163 13.27 -12.76 11.64
CA PHE A 163 12.86 -14.02 10.98
C PHE A 163 12.21 -13.85 9.62
N LEU A 164 11.56 -12.71 9.33
CA LEU A 164 10.72 -12.57 8.14
C LEU A 164 11.16 -11.45 7.18
N CYS A 165 11.81 -10.41 7.69
CA CYS A 165 12.12 -9.20 6.93
C CYS A 165 13.12 -9.44 5.79
N PRO A 166 12.71 -9.40 4.51
CA PRO A 166 13.59 -9.63 3.37
C PRO A 166 14.61 -8.49 3.20
N LEU A 167 14.20 -7.24 3.50
CA LEU A 167 15.11 -6.09 3.51
C LEU A 167 16.24 -6.30 4.54
N GLY A 168 15.91 -6.80 5.74
CA GLY A 168 16.90 -7.10 6.77
C GLY A 168 17.86 -8.23 6.36
N ALA A 169 17.40 -9.20 5.57
CA ALA A 169 18.26 -10.23 4.98
C ALA A 169 19.20 -9.63 3.93
N LEU A 170 18.68 -8.81 3.01
CA LEU A 170 19.45 -8.14 1.97
C LEU A 170 20.55 -7.26 2.58
N LEU A 171 20.20 -6.38 3.51
CA LEU A 171 21.16 -5.51 4.18
C LEU A 171 22.18 -6.31 5.01
N GLY A 172 21.81 -7.48 5.54
CA GLY A 172 22.75 -8.39 6.21
C GLY A 172 23.71 -9.11 5.27
N LEU A 173 23.32 -9.36 4.01
CA LEU A 173 24.25 -9.82 2.98
C LEU A 173 25.22 -8.72 2.57
N LEU A 174 24.77 -7.47 2.50
CA LEU A 174 25.61 -6.33 2.17
C LEU A 174 26.57 -5.97 3.31
N SER A 175 26.15 -6.13 4.56
CA SER A 175 26.99 -5.80 5.72
C SER A 175 28.20 -6.72 5.92
N ARG A 176 28.38 -7.78 5.11
CA ARG A 176 29.59 -8.64 5.16
C ARG A 176 30.87 -7.90 4.77
N TRP A 177 30.74 -6.73 4.14
CA TRP A 177 31.86 -5.87 3.77
C TRP A 177 32.05 -4.69 4.72
N SER A 178 31.27 -4.61 5.80
CA SER A 178 31.28 -3.46 6.71
C SER A 178 32.63 -3.26 7.37
N LEU A 179 33.11 -2.02 7.32
CA LEU A 179 34.27 -1.55 8.06
C LEU A 179 33.90 -1.27 9.51
N LEU A 180 32.73 -0.67 9.74
CA LEU A 180 32.20 -0.43 11.08
C LEU A 180 31.65 -1.73 11.67
N ARG A 181 32.34 -2.29 12.66
CA ARG A 181 31.92 -3.54 13.29
C ARG A 181 32.36 -3.63 14.75
N ARG A 182 31.77 -4.60 15.45
CA ARG A 182 32.11 -4.97 16.83
C ARG A 182 33.50 -5.62 16.88
N SER A 183 34.38 -5.11 17.73
CA SER A 183 35.57 -5.78 18.24
C SER A 183 35.31 -6.34 19.64
N VAL A 184 35.99 -7.43 19.95
CA VAL A 184 36.02 -8.03 21.29
C VAL A 184 37.48 -8.25 21.63
N SER A 185 37.91 -7.77 22.79
CA SER A 185 39.28 -7.92 23.27
C SER A 185 39.46 -9.28 23.98
N GLU A 186 40.68 -9.62 24.43
CA GLU A 186 40.94 -10.88 25.14
C GLU A 186 40.44 -10.87 26.58
N GLU A 187 40.16 -9.68 27.14
CA GLU A 187 39.62 -9.50 28.49
C GLU A 187 38.13 -9.92 28.62
N CYS A 188 37.51 -10.38 27.53
CA CYS A 188 36.13 -10.85 27.52
C CYS A 188 36.02 -12.26 28.14
N ASP A 189 35.44 -12.32 29.33
CA ASP A 189 35.16 -13.55 30.09
C ASP A 189 33.87 -14.28 29.66
N SER A 190 33.22 -13.82 28.59
CA SER A 190 31.93 -14.34 28.10
C SER A 190 30.79 -14.35 29.15
N CYS A 191 30.77 -13.38 30.08
CA CYS A 191 29.74 -13.25 31.12
C CYS A 191 28.29 -13.14 30.61
N GLY A 192 28.07 -12.82 29.33
CA GLY A 192 26.74 -12.84 28.70
C GLY A 192 25.84 -11.63 28.97
N ALA A 193 26.34 -10.58 29.65
CA ALA A 193 25.61 -9.33 29.91
C ALA A 193 25.04 -8.70 28.61
N CYS A 194 25.84 -8.71 27.56
CA CYS A 194 25.49 -8.21 26.21
C CYS A 194 24.32 -8.97 25.54
N VAL A 195 24.05 -10.23 25.92
CA VAL A 195 23.02 -11.06 25.28
C VAL A 195 21.62 -10.50 25.58
N GLY A 196 21.43 -9.81 26.71
CA GLY A 196 20.12 -9.26 27.10
C GLY A 196 19.72 -8.00 26.35
N VAL A 197 20.72 -7.26 25.87
CA VAL A 197 20.56 -5.95 25.22
C VAL A 197 20.70 -6.02 23.70
N CYS A 198 21.20 -7.14 23.16
CA CYS A 198 21.37 -7.34 21.72
C CYS A 198 20.01 -7.53 21.02
N GLN A 199 19.59 -6.49 20.30
CA GLN A 199 18.28 -6.44 19.64
C GLN A 199 18.12 -7.42 18.46
N ALA A 200 19.22 -7.86 17.86
CA ALA A 200 19.20 -8.86 16.78
C ALA A 200 19.55 -10.28 17.24
N ASP A 201 19.98 -10.44 18.51
CA ASP A 201 20.46 -11.71 19.05
C ASP A 201 21.54 -12.36 18.15
N ALA A 202 22.57 -11.57 17.85
CA ALA A 202 23.70 -11.93 16.98
C ALA A 202 24.75 -12.82 17.68
N ALA A 203 24.34 -13.55 18.74
CA ALA A 203 25.22 -14.29 19.65
C ALA A 203 26.37 -13.41 20.23
N PRO A 204 26.06 -12.36 21.01
CA PRO A 204 27.06 -11.38 21.44
C PRO A 204 27.93 -11.86 22.62
N ALA A 205 27.68 -13.04 23.19
CA ALA A 205 28.28 -13.49 24.46
C ALA A 205 29.81 -13.48 24.45
N GLY A 206 30.45 -13.75 23.31
CA GLY A 206 31.91 -13.75 23.17
C GLY A 206 32.36 -13.49 21.71
N LYS A 207 33.55 -13.99 21.36
CA LYS A 207 34.09 -14.00 19.99
C LYS A 207 33.49 -15.13 19.16
N ASP A 208 33.30 -16.29 19.76
CA ASP A 208 32.84 -17.49 19.06
C ASP A 208 31.33 -17.44 18.78
N GLY A 209 30.94 -17.95 17.61
CA GLY A 209 29.55 -17.98 17.16
C GLY A 209 28.94 -16.62 16.81
N TRP A 210 29.71 -15.53 16.87
CA TRP A 210 29.28 -14.18 16.50
C TRP A 210 28.75 -14.12 15.07
N ARG A 211 27.55 -13.57 14.91
CA ARG A 211 26.87 -13.45 13.61
C ARG A 211 26.96 -12.03 13.09
N ALA A 212 28.05 -11.71 12.40
CA ALA A 212 28.29 -10.36 11.88
C ALA A 212 27.16 -9.85 10.96
N SER A 213 26.57 -10.73 10.13
CA SER A 213 25.45 -10.38 9.24
C SER A 213 24.14 -10.03 9.98
N GLU A 214 24.04 -10.41 11.25
CA GLU A 214 22.88 -10.12 12.10
C GLU A 214 23.04 -8.85 12.93
N CYS A 215 24.27 -8.40 13.17
CA CYS A 215 24.53 -7.21 13.96
C CYS A 215 23.89 -5.95 13.34
N LEU A 216 23.16 -5.19 14.16
CA LEU A 216 22.48 -3.95 13.74
C LEU A 216 23.32 -2.70 13.99
N VAL A 217 24.51 -2.86 14.59
CA VAL A 217 25.42 -1.75 14.93
C VAL A 217 24.71 -0.72 15.83
N CYS A 218 24.01 -1.20 16.86
CA CYS A 218 23.27 -0.37 17.81
C CYS A 218 24.07 0.04 19.05
N ASN A 219 25.31 -0.45 19.20
CA ASN A 219 26.23 -0.18 20.30
C ASN A 219 25.80 -0.55 21.73
N ASN A 220 24.55 -0.95 21.99
CA ASN A 220 24.09 -1.36 23.33
C ASN A 220 24.98 -2.37 24.09
N CYS A 221 25.71 -3.25 23.37
CA CYS A 221 26.58 -4.24 24.02
C CYS A 221 27.92 -3.70 24.49
N ASP A 222 28.33 -2.52 23.99
CA ASP A 222 29.46 -1.73 24.48
C ASP A 222 29.08 -1.14 25.86
N ASP A 223 27.97 -0.40 25.90
CA ASP A 223 27.47 0.30 27.09
C ASP A 223 27.26 -0.58 28.33
N VAL A 224 26.91 -1.86 28.15
CA VAL A 224 26.61 -2.78 29.26
C VAL A 224 27.81 -3.64 29.67
N CYS A 225 28.95 -3.55 28.96
CA CYS A 225 30.07 -4.47 29.19
C CYS A 225 30.83 -4.11 30.49
N PRO A 226 30.79 -4.96 31.54
CA PRO A 226 31.43 -4.62 32.82
C PRO A 226 32.96 -4.56 32.73
N LYS A 227 33.55 -5.19 31.71
CA LYS A 227 35.00 -5.24 31.47
C LYS A 227 35.47 -4.26 30.40
N ASN A 228 34.56 -3.48 29.79
CA ASN A 228 34.86 -2.64 28.61
C ASN A 228 35.58 -3.40 27.48
N ALA A 229 35.31 -4.71 27.37
CA ALA A 229 35.98 -5.62 26.43
C ALA A 229 35.32 -5.64 25.04
N VAL A 230 34.22 -4.91 24.85
CA VAL A 230 33.49 -4.81 23.58
C VAL A 230 33.58 -3.37 23.11
N SER A 231 33.89 -3.16 21.84
CA SER A 231 33.93 -1.82 21.24
C SER A 231 33.45 -1.85 19.79
N PHE A 232 33.03 -0.70 19.26
CA PHE A 232 32.71 -0.54 17.85
C PHE A 232 33.72 0.39 17.18
N GLY A 233 34.29 -0.07 16.06
CA GLY A 233 35.30 0.71 15.35
C GLY A 233 35.43 0.33 13.88
N LEU A 234 36.22 1.12 13.16
CA LEU A 234 36.59 0.85 11.77
C LEU A 234 37.70 -0.19 11.74
N LEU A 235 37.37 -1.40 11.30
CA LEU A 235 38.29 -2.52 11.29
C LEU A 235 38.55 -3.01 9.86
N LYS A 236 39.82 -3.28 9.55
CA LYS A 236 40.24 -3.83 8.25
C LYS A 236 39.98 -5.35 8.16
N GLY A 237 39.71 -5.86 6.95
CA GLY A 237 39.49 -7.29 6.67
C GLY A 237 38.01 -7.72 6.67
N ARG A 238 37.73 -9.00 6.37
CA ARG A 238 36.35 -9.54 6.36
C ARG A 238 35.90 -9.96 7.77
N PRO A 239 34.63 -9.71 8.18
CA PRO A 239 34.09 -10.19 9.44
C PRO A 239 34.21 -11.72 9.56
N ARG A 240 34.66 -12.21 10.72
CA ARG A 240 34.63 -13.65 11.06
C ARG A 240 33.22 -14.04 11.52
N GLY A 241 32.76 -15.23 11.12
CA GLY A 241 31.39 -15.71 11.36
C GLY A 241 30.57 -15.76 10.06
N GLY A 242 30.69 -16.87 9.33
CA GLY A 242 30.04 -17.06 8.03
C GLY A 242 28.53 -17.33 8.15
N LEU A 243 27.77 -16.80 7.19
CA LEU A 243 26.37 -17.14 7.00
C LEU A 243 26.29 -18.44 6.20
N ASP A 244 26.15 -19.58 6.88
CA ASP A 244 25.84 -20.85 6.20
C ASP A 244 24.32 -21.02 6.07
N LEU A 245 23.83 -20.94 4.83
CA LEU A 245 22.43 -21.12 4.46
C LEU A 245 22.12 -22.53 3.94
N GLY A 246 23.13 -23.37 3.69
CA GLY A 246 22.99 -24.67 3.04
C GLY A 246 22.52 -24.57 1.58
N ARG A 247 23.34 -25.06 0.64
CA ARG A 247 23.04 -25.00 -0.81
C ARG A 247 21.66 -25.59 -1.16
N ARG A 248 21.30 -26.74 -0.55
CA ARG A 248 20.01 -27.42 -0.77
C ARG A 248 18.81 -26.53 -0.43
N ASN A 249 18.85 -25.83 0.70
CA ASN A 249 17.75 -24.98 1.15
C ASN A 249 17.62 -23.70 0.30
N MET A 250 18.76 -23.15 -0.14
CA MET A 250 18.76 -22.03 -1.08
C MET A 250 18.12 -22.43 -2.42
N MET A 251 18.51 -23.58 -2.98
CA MET A 251 17.91 -24.11 -4.20
C MET A 251 16.42 -24.38 -4.02
N ALA A 252 16.03 -25.04 -2.92
CA ALA A 252 14.62 -25.28 -2.61
C ALA A 252 13.81 -23.98 -2.54
N SER A 253 14.34 -22.93 -1.91
CA SER A 253 13.69 -21.61 -1.82
C SER A 253 13.56 -20.93 -3.18
N PHE A 254 14.60 -21.02 -4.02
CA PHE A 254 14.58 -20.48 -5.38
C PHE A 254 13.53 -21.19 -6.24
N PHE A 255 13.55 -22.53 -6.26
CA PHE A 255 12.58 -23.31 -7.03
C PHE A 255 11.16 -23.13 -6.49
N ALA A 256 10.95 -23.07 -5.18
CA ALA A 256 9.65 -22.78 -4.61
C ALA A 256 9.11 -21.41 -5.08
N GLY A 257 9.96 -20.38 -5.10
CA GLY A 257 9.60 -19.06 -5.65
C GLY A 257 9.31 -19.13 -7.16
N ALA A 258 10.14 -19.82 -7.93
CA ALA A 258 9.95 -19.97 -9.38
C ALA A 258 8.65 -20.72 -9.70
N PHE A 259 8.34 -21.83 -9.00
CA PHE A 259 7.12 -22.61 -9.18
C PHE A 259 5.86 -21.92 -8.64
N ALA A 260 5.99 -20.98 -7.70
CA ALA A 260 4.85 -20.17 -7.26
C ALA A 260 4.32 -19.23 -8.36
N VAL A 261 5.17 -18.80 -9.30
CA VAL A 261 4.80 -17.87 -10.38
C VAL A 261 3.69 -18.43 -11.28
N PRO A 262 3.82 -19.63 -11.88
CA PRO A 262 2.72 -20.19 -12.66
C PRO A 262 1.48 -20.41 -11.80
N LEU A 263 1.62 -20.85 -10.54
CA LEU A 263 0.47 -21.03 -9.63
C LEU A 263 -0.33 -19.73 -9.42
N LEU A 264 0.35 -18.59 -9.27
CA LEU A 264 -0.31 -17.28 -9.15
C LEU A 264 -1.02 -16.86 -10.44
N ARG A 265 -0.47 -17.24 -11.61
CA ARG A 265 -0.98 -16.85 -12.95
C ARG A 265 -1.96 -17.82 -13.58
N ILE A 266 -2.17 -19.01 -13.00
CA ILE A 266 -3.22 -19.95 -13.44
C ILE A 266 -4.62 -19.39 -13.14
N SER A 267 -4.74 -18.44 -12.19
CA SER A 267 -6.03 -17.83 -11.87
C SER A 267 -6.64 -17.12 -13.09
N PRO A 268 -7.93 -17.31 -13.39
CA PRO A 268 -8.60 -16.61 -14.50
C PRO A 268 -8.51 -15.08 -14.38
N LEU A 269 -8.45 -14.59 -13.14
CA LEU A 269 -8.30 -13.17 -12.78
C LEU A 269 -6.95 -12.58 -13.20
N ALA A 270 -5.95 -13.40 -13.51
CA ALA A 270 -4.67 -12.95 -14.07
C ALA A 270 -4.73 -12.68 -15.58
N ARG A 271 -5.83 -13.01 -16.27
CA ARG A 271 -6.00 -12.75 -17.71
C ARG A 271 -6.67 -11.37 -17.92
N PRO A 272 -6.06 -10.45 -18.69
CA PRO A 272 -6.60 -9.10 -18.89
C PRO A 272 -8.05 -9.05 -19.40
N ARG A 273 -8.40 -9.84 -20.42
CA ARG A 273 -9.77 -9.94 -20.95
C ARG A 273 -10.80 -10.52 -19.98
N MET A 274 -10.36 -11.22 -18.94
CA MET A 274 -11.21 -11.79 -17.88
C MET A 274 -10.98 -11.08 -16.53
N SER A 275 -10.26 -9.95 -16.54
CA SER A 275 -10.07 -9.14 -15.35
C SER A 275 -11.41 -8.57 -14.89
N ASP A 276 -11.52 -8.32 -13.59
CA ASP A 276 -12.75 -7.78 -13.02
C ASP A 276 -13.12 -6.46 -13.73
N ALA A 277 -14.36 -6.36 -14.23
CA ALA A 277 -14.85 -5.16 -14.89
C ALA A 277 -14.80 -3.92 -13.97
N LYS A 278 -14.72 -4.12 -12.65
CA LYS A 278 -14.57 -3.08 -11.64
C LYS A 278 -13.11 -2.71 -11.34
N LEU A 279 -12.13 -3.37 -11.96
CA LEU A 279 -10.71 -3.09 -11.78
C LEU A 279 -10.32 -1.80 -12.51
N ILE A 280 -10.75 -0.67 -11.97
CA ILE A 280 -10.46 0.67 -12.49
C ILE A 280 -9.21 1.18 -11.78
N ARG A 281 -8.12 1.37 -12.53
CA ARG A 281 -6.87 1.93 -11.98
C ARG A 281 -6.90 3.47 -11.99
N PRO A 282 -6.17 4.14 -11.08
CA PRO A 282 -6.05 5.60 -11.12
C PRO A 282 -5.45 6.09 -12.45
N PRO A 283 -5.75 7.34 -12.86
CA PRO A 283 -5.18 7.90 -14.08
C PRO A 283 -3.65 7.94 -14.00
N GLY A 284 -3.00 7.58 -15.10
CA GLY A 284 -1.54 7.50 -15.18
C GLY A 284 -0.95 6.16 -14.73
N ALA A 285 -1.76 5.23 -14.22
CA ALA A 285 -1.31 3.86 -14.00
C ALA A 285 -0.79 3.21 -15.30
N LEU A 286 0.29 2.45 -15.18
CA LEU A 286 0.78 1.61 -16.29
C LEU A 286 -0.25 0.53 -16.66
N ALA A 287 -0.04 -0.14 -17.80
CA ALA A 287 -0.77 -1.37 -18.12
C ALA A 287 -0.63 -2.41 -16.98
N GLU A 288 -1.58 -3.34 -16.83
CA GLU A 288 -1.71 -4.15 -15.61
C GLU A 288 -0.42 -4.90 -15.23
N THR A 289 0.21 -5.60 -16.18
CA THR A 289 1.45 -6.35 -15.91
C THR A 289 2.61 -5.46 -15.43
N PRO A 290 3.05 -4.41 -16.18
CA PRO A 290 4.11 -3.52 -15.70
C PRO A 290 3.72 -2.73 -14.46
N PHE A 291 2.42 -2.45 -14.25
CA PHE A 291 1.91 -1.83 -13.03
C PHE A 291 2.15 -2.72 -11.81
N LEU A 292 1.77 -4.01 -11.87
CA LEU A 292 1.97 -4.97 -10.79
C LEU A 292 3.44 -5.23 -10.48
N GLN A 293 4.29 -5.22 -11.50
CA GLN A 293 5.75 -5.33 -11.37
C GLN A 293 6.38 -4.10 -10.71
N SER A 294 5.79 -2.92 -10.88
CA SER A 294 6.34 -1.65 -10.38
C SER A 294 5.73 -1.23 -9.03
N CYS A 295 4.51 -1.69 -8.70
CA CYS A 295 3.80 -1.24 -7.51
C CYS A 295 4.34 -1.89 -6.22
N VAL A 296 4.83 -1.07 -5.30
CA VAL A 296 5.33 -1.54 -3.99
C VAL A 296 4.25 -1.64 -2.91
N ARG A 297 2.97 -1.43 -3.25
CA ARG A 297 1.81 -1.60 -2.34
C ARG A 297 1.93 -0.80 -1.04
N CYS A 298 2.48 0.42 -1.12
CA CYS A 298 2.69 1.30 0.03
C CYS A 298 1.41 2.03 0.49
N GLY A 299 0.41 2.19 -0.39
CA GLY A 299 -0.86 2.84 -0.08
C GLY A 299 -0.86 4.37 -0.08
N GLU A 300 0.25 5.04 -0.42
CA GLU A 300 0.30 6.50 -0.43
C GLU A 300 -0.67 7.14 -1.43
N CYS A 301 -0.84 6.55 -2.61
CA CYS A 301 -1.82 7.03 -3.59
C CYS A 301 -3.27 6.99 -3.08
N MET A 302 -3.61 6.01 -2.23
CA MET A 302 -4.93 5.87 -1.62
C MET A 302 -5.11 6.89 -0.50
N LYS A 303 -4.08 7.12 0.32
CA LYS A 303 -4.07 8.15 1.37
C LYS A 303 -4.33 9.55 0.85
N VAL A 304 -3.69 9.93 -0.26
CA VAL A 304 -3.84 11.29 -0.83
C VAL A 304 -5.09 11.47 -1.69
N CYS A 305 -5.92 10.43 -1.83
CA CYS A 305 -7.17 10.51 -2.58
C CYS A 305 -8.18 11.37 -1.83
N ILE A 306 -8.38 12.61 -2.31
CA ILE A 306 -9.24 13.61 -1.66
C ILE A 306 -10.71 13.23 -1.57
N THR A 307 -11.17 12.30 -2.42
CA THR A 307 -12.55 11.77 -2.40
C THR A 307 -12.65 10.42 -1.67
N GLY A 308 -11.52 9.83 -1.25
CA GLY A 308 -11.46 8.48 -0.68
C GLY A 308 -11.82 7.35 -1.66
N GLY A 309 -11.93 7.64 -2.96
CA GLY A 309 -12.34 6.67 -3.97
C GLY A 309 -11.35 5.54 -4.23
N LEU A 310 -10.05 5.77 -4.01
CA LEU A 310 -9.01 4.75 -4.20
C LEU A 310 -8.93 3.82 -2.99
N GLN A 311 -9.14 2.53 -3.23
CA GLN A 311 -9.27 1.48 -2.23
C GLN A 311 -8.26 0.36 -2.48
N PRO A 312 -7.86 -0.39 -1.43
CA PRO A 312 -6.99 -1.55 -1.60
C PRO A 312 -7.78 -2.75 -2.14
N THR A 313 -7.29 -3.37 -3.21
CA THR A 313 -7.81 -4.64 -3.75
C THR A 313 -7.55 -5.82 -2.81
N LEU A 314 -8.44 -6.80 -2.82
CA LEU A 314 -8.27 -8.12 -2.20
C LEU A 314 -7.91 -9.16 -3.26
N LEU A 315 -8.83 -9.39 -4.20
CA LEU A 315 -8.76 -10.43 -5.24
C LEU A 315 -9.15 -9.91 -6.62
N GLU A 316 -9.66 -8.68 -6.74
CA GLU A 316 -10.13 -8.06 -7.99
C GLU A 316 -9.03 -8.00 -9.06
N ALA A 317 -7.77 -7.94 -8.64
CA ALA A 317 -6.57 -7.96 -9.50
C ALA A 317 -5.78 -9.28 -9.36
N GLY A 318 -6.44 -10.36 -8.94
CA GLY A 318 -5.80 -11.62 -8.58
C GLY A 318 -4.92 -11.52 -7.32
N LEU A 319 -4.27 -12.63 -6.97
CA LEU A 319 -3.39 -12.70 -5.79
C LEU A 319 -2.14 -11.81 -5.93
N GLU A 320 -1.64 -11.64 -7.16
CA GLU A 320 -0.53 -10.72 -7.43
C GLU A 320 -0.92 -9.27 -7.16
N GLY A 321 -2.17 -8.91 -7.42
CA GLY A 321 -2.70 -7.57 -7.23
C GLY A 321 -3.11 -7.23 -5.80
N LEU A 322 -2.90 -8.07 -4.79
CA LEU A 322 -3.30 -7.79 -3.41
C LEU A 322 -2.79 -6.41 -2.92
N TRP A 323 -3.67 -5.60 -2.34
CA TRP A 323 -3.40 -4.27 -1.80
C TRP A 323 -2.90 -3.22 -2.80
N THR A 324 -3.14 -3.43 -4.09
CA THR A 324 -2.95 -2.40 -5.11
C THR A 324 -4.17 -1.47 -5.17
N PRO A 325 -4.05 -0.22 -5.64
CA PRO A 325 -5.16 0.73 -5.67
C PRO A 325 -6.19 0.42 -6.76
N VAL A 326 -7.47 0.39 -6.40
CA VAL A 326 -8.62 0.35 -7.32
C VAL A 326 -9.56 1.50 -7.01
N LEU A 327 -10.12 2.15 -8.03
CA LEU A 327 -11.14 3.18 -7.86
C LEU A 327 -12.49 2.51 -7.62
N VAL A 328 -13.16 2.88 -6.52
CA VAL A 328 -14.52 2.45 -6.17
C VAL A 328 -15.42 3.68 -6.17
N PRO A 329 -16.04 4.03 -7.32
CA PRO A 329 -16.81 5.26 -7.48
C PRO A 329 -17.88 5.48 -6.41
N ARG A 330 -18.55 4.41 -5.95
CA ARG A 330 -19.56 4.51 -4.90
C ARG A 330 -19.03 5.06 -3.57
N ILE A 331 -17.76 4.80 -3.25
CA ILE A 331 -17.08 5.37 -2.08
C ILE A 331 -16.62 6.79 -2.41
N GLY A 332 -15.95 6.98 -3.55
CA GLY A 332 -15.51 8.28 -4.03
C GLY A 332 -15.10 8.23 -5.49
N TYR A 333 -15.24 9.35 -6.19
CA TYR A 333 -14.92 9.45 -7.62
C TYR A 333 -13.52 10.01 -7.86
N CYS A 334 -12.96 9.84 -9.06
CA CYS A 334 -11.71 10.49 -9.45
C CYS A 334 -11.97 11.97 -9.73
N GLU A 335 -11.58 12.85 -8.81
CA GLU A 335 -11.75 14.30 -8.97
C GLU A 335 -11.06 14.80 -10.24
N PHE A 336 -11.78 15.45 -11.15
CA PHE A 336 -11.33 15.80 -12.50
C PHE A 336 -10.08 16.67 -12.50
N ARG A 337 -9.94 17.57 -11.52
CA ARG A 337 -8.79 18.50 -11.44
C ARG A 337 -7.64 18.08 -10.52
N CYS A 338 -7.63 16.83 -10.03
CA CYS A 338 -6.60 16.34 -9.09
C CYS A 338 -5.54 15.44 -9.75
N THR A 339 -4.24 15.63 -9.45
CA THR A 339 -3.13 14.77 -9.95
C THR A 339 -2.28 14.12 -8.84
N LEU A 340 -2.74 14.18 -7.58
CA LEU A 340 -1.95 13.81 -6.39
C LEU A 340 -1.43 12.36 -6.39
N CYS A 341 -2.22 11.39 -6.86
CA CYS A 341 -1.85 9.98 -6.82
C CYS A 341 -0.55 9.66 -7.60
N GLY A 342 -0.33 10.30 -8.74
CA GLY A 342 0.91 10.19 -9.51
C GLY A 342 2.08 10.94 -8.88
N GLN A 343 1.81 12.04 -8.17
CA GLN A 343 2.85 12.84 -7.51
C GLN A 343 3.53 12.08 -6.36
N VAL A 344 2.75 11.30 -5.59
CA VAL A 344 3.24 10.53 -4.43
C VAL A 344 3.72 9.12 -4.76
N CYS A 345 3.53 8.65 -5.99
CA CYS A 345 3.95 7.30 -6.37
C CYS A 345 5.49 7.21 -6.42
N PRO A 346 6.15 6.44 -5.52
CA PRO A 346 7.60 6.42 -5.47
C PRO A 346 8.22 5.67 -6.65
N THR A 347 7.55 4.65 -7.18
CA THR A 347 8.11 3.79 -8.24
C THR A 347 7.77 4.26 -9.65
N GLY A 348 6.84 5.19 -9.80
CA GLY A 348 6.30 5.55 -11.11
C GLY A 348 5.32 4.53 -11.69
N ALA A 349 4.84 3.57 -10.89
CA ALA A 349 3.72 2.70 -11.27
C ALA A 349 2.47 3.49 -11.66
N ILE A 350 2.29 4.67 -11.04
CA ILE A 350 1.37 5.72 -11.48
C ILE A 350 2.24 6.88 -11.93
N ARG A 351 2.15 7.24 -13.21
CA ARG A 351 2.92 8.33 -13.80
C ARG A 351 2.46 9.68 -13.26
N LYS A 352 3.40 10.62 -13.18
CA LYS A 352 3.09 12.03 -12.90
C LYS A 352 2.53 12.64 -14.19
N LEU A 353 1.22 12.86 -14.20
CA LEU A 353 0.54 13.48 -15.32
C LEU A 353 0.34 14.98 -15.04
N PRO A 354 0.62 15.86 -16.02
CA PRO A 354 0.07 17.21 -16.06
C PRO A 354 -1.46 17.18 -16.02
N LEU A 355 -2.05 18.30 -15.63
CA LEU A 355 -3.50 18.39 -15.45
C LEU A 355 -4.25 18.13 -16.76
N GLU A 356 -3.76 18.73 -17.84
CA GLU A 356 -4.34 18.70 -19.18
C GLU A 356 -4.34 17.27 -19.75
N GLU A 357 -3.22 16.55 -19.60
CA GLU A 357 -3.11 15.15 -20.01
C GLU A 357 -4.05 14.28 -19.18
N LYS A 358 -4.07 14.49 -17.85
CA LYS A 358 -4.91 13.70 -16.94
C LYS A 358 -6.41 13.87 -17.22
N GLN A 359 -6.85 15.02 -17.72
CA GLN A 359 -8.24 15.26 -18.12
C GLN A 359 -8.65 14.49 -19.39
N GLN A 360 -7.68 14.01 -20.18
CA GLN A 360 -7.91 13.25 -21.41
C GLN A 360 -7.79 11.74 -21.20
N VAL A 361 -7.12 11.31 -20.12
CA VAL A 361 -6.97 9.89 -19.79
C VAL A 361 -8.32 9.29 -19.42
N ARG A 362 -8.74 8.26 -20.17
CA ARG A 362 -9.92 7.46 -19.86
C ARG A 362 -9.50 6.32 -18.92
N VAL A 363 -10.02 6.31 -17.70
CA VAL A 363 -9.81 5.18 -16.77
C VAL A 363 -10.90 4.11 -16.90
N GLY A 364 -11.94 4.40 -17.69
CA GLY A 364 -13.09 3.52 -17.89
C GLY A 364 -14.24 4.27 -18.56
N HIS A 365 -15.41 3.65 -18.62
CA HIS A 365 -16.64 4.25 -19.13
C HIS A 365 -17.83 4.02 -18.20
N ALA A 366 -18.73 4.99 -18.17
CA ALA A 366 -20.01 4.87 -17.51
C ALA A 366 -21.02 4.12 -18.39
N ALA A 367 -21.83 3.25 -17.78
CA ALA A 367 -22.93 2.56 -18.41
C ALA A 367 -24.19 2.71 -17.54
N ILE A 368 -25.36 2.78 -18.19
CA ILE A 368 -26.65 2.94 -17.52
C ILE A 368 -27.40 1.62 -17.55
N ASP A 369 -27.80 1.14 -16.38
CA ASP A 369 -28.78 0.07 -16.23
C ASP A 369 -30.19 0.66 -16.34
N LYS A 370 -30.81 0.49 -17.51
CA LYS A 370 -32.17 0.97 -17.80
C LYS A 370 -33.23 0.33 -16.90
N GLY A 371 -32.98 -0.86 -16.35
CA GLY A 371 -33.89 -1.54 -15.42
C GLY A 371 -33.92 -0.93 -14.02
N ARG A 372 -32.93 -0.11 -13.67
CA ARG A 372 -32.81 0.54 -12.35
C ARG A 372 -32.89 2.06 -12.42
N CYS A 373 -32.58 2.63 -13.57
CA CYS A 373 -32.55 4.08 -13.77
C CYS A 373 -33.95 4.67 -13.65
N LEU A 374 -34.14 5.64 -12.75
CA LEU A 374 -35.46 6.19 -12.42
C LEU A 374 -36.23 6.72 -13.66
N PRO A 375 -35.61 7.45 -14.61
CA PRO A 375 -36.28 7.89 -15.84
C PRO A 375 -36.65 6.75 -16.80
N PHE A 376 -35.90 5.66 -16.82
CA PHE A 376 -36.15 4.52 -17.71
C PHE A 376 -37.14 3.51 -17.10
N ALA A 377 -36.92 3.09 -15.86
CA ALA A 377 -37.66 2.01 -15.21
C ALA A 377 -38.95 2.49 -14.52
N HIS A 378 -38.95 3.70 -13.99
CA HIS A 378 -40.02 4.21 -13.12
C HIS A 378 -40.67 5.50 -13.63
N ALA A 379 -40.34 5.91 -14.86
CA ALA A 379 -40.80 7.16 -15.48
C ALA A 379 -40.71 8.37 -14.52
N THR A 380 -39.67 8.39 -13.69
CA THR A 380 -39.47 9.38 -12.62
C THR A 380 -38.36 10.34 -13.04
N PRO A 381 -38.59 11.67 -13.04
CA PRO A 381 -37.58 12.65 -13.43
C PRO A 381 -36.32 12.57 -12.55
N CYS A 382 -35.14 12.51 -13.18
CA CYS A 382 -33.85 12.52 -12.50
C CYS A 382 -32.75 12.99 -13.45
N ILE A 383 -32.01 14.04 -13.07
CA ILE A 383 -30.95 14.66 -13.89
C ILE A 383 -29.55 14.55 -13.26
N VAL A 384 -29.44 13.91 -12.08
CA VAL A 384 -28.26 13.96 -11.21
C VAL A 384 -26.96 13.59 -11.91
N CYS A 385 -26.99 12.59 -12.80
CA CYS A 385 -25.80 12.11 -13.48
C CYS A 385 -25.24 13.12 -14.51
N GLU A 386 -26.10 13.91 -15.16
CA GLU A 386 -25.69 14.98 -16.07
C GLU A 386 -25.09 16.14 -15.26
N GLU A 387 -25.81 16.59 -14.22
CA GLU A 387 -25.39 17.71 -13.37
C GLU A 387 -24.02 17.46 -12.72
N THR A 388 -23.80 16.24 -12.24
CA THR A 388 -22.54 15.87 -11.57
C THR A 388 -21.40 15.59 -12.57
N CYS A 389 -21.67 15.46 -13.88
CA CYS A 389 -20.61 15.16 -14.84
C CYS A 389 -19.60 16.33 -14.89
N PRO A 390 -18.30 16.10 -14.58
CA PRO A 390 -17.33 17.19 -14.45
C PRO A 390 -16.65 17.55 -15.77
N THR A 391 -16.96 16.85 -16.87
CA THR A 391 -16.31 17.12 -18.16
C THR A 391 -16.86 18.43 -18.76
N PRO A 392 -16.03 19.23 -19.46
CA PRO A 392 -16.43 20.57 -19.91
C PRO A 392 -17.68 20.60 -20.82
N LYS A 393 -17.86 19.58 -21.65
CA LYS A 393 -19.02 19.45 -22.56
C LYS A 393 -20.08 18.46 -22.08
N LYS A 394 -19.97 17.95 -20.84
CA LYS A 394 -20.83 16.91 -20.25
C LYS A 394 -20.85 15.61 -21.07
N ALA A 395 -20.19 14.57 -20.56
CA ALA A 395 -20.20 13.25 -21.21
C ALA A 395 -21.55 12.52 -21.07
N ILE A 396 -22.45 13.06 -20.26
CA ILE A 396 -23.81 12.54 -20.07
C ILE A 396 -24.74 13.65 -20.55
N TRP A 397 -25.70 13.32 -21.39
CA TRP A 397 -26.69 14.27 -21.92
C TRP A 397 -28.09 13.71 -21.73
N LEU A 398 -29.10 14.57 -21.82
CA LEU A 398 -30.48 14.23 -21.55
C LEU A 398 -31.32 14.34 -22.84
N GLU A 399 -32.03 13.27 -23.18
CA GLU A 399 -33.00 13.25 -24.27
C GLU A 399 -34.41 13.46 -23.72
N GLU A 400 -35.17 14.37 -24.32
CA GLU A 400 -36.58 14.55 -23.94
C GLU A 400 -37.47 13.54 -24.66
N VAL A 401 -38.15 12.71 -23.87
CA VAL A 401 -39.01 11.65 -24.39
C VAL A 401 -40.38 11.68 -23.72
N ASN A 402 -41.41 11.28 -24.47
CA ASN A 402 -42.76 11.09 -23.93
C ASN A 402 -42.94 9.63 -23.53
N VAL A 403 -43.14 9.39 -22.23
CA VAL A 403 -43.21 8.04 -21.66
C VAL A 403 -44.55 7.87 -20.97
N LYS A 404 -45.15 6.69 -21.09
CA LYS A 404 -46.39 6.37 -20.39
C LYS A 404 -46.06 5.83 -19.00
N ASN A 405 -46.61 6.45 -17.97
CA ASN A 405 -46.49 5.92 -16.61
C ASN A 405 -47.44 4.71 -16.41
N ARG A 406 -47.31 4.01 -15.28
CA ARG A 406 -48.16 2.86 -14.89
C ARG A 406 -49.66 3.19 -14.95
N ASP A 407 -50.04 4.43 -14.66
CA ASP A 407 -51.43 4.91 -14.70
C ASP A 407 -51.93 5.26 -16.12
N GLY A 408 -51.15 4.95 -17.16
CA GLY A 408 -51.48 5.23 -18.56
C GLY A 408 -51.30 6.70 -18.99
N ARG A 409 -50.94 7.60 -18.06
CA ARG A 409 -50.68 9.02 -18.33
C ARG A 409 -49.35 9.19 -19.08
N THR A 410 -49.38 9.94 -20.18
CA THR A 410 -48.17 10.36 -20.89
C THR A 410 -47.52 11.50 -20.13
N ILE A 411 -46.26 11.32 -19.75
CA ILE A 411 -45.42 12.32 -19.10
C ILE A 411 -44.19 12.59 -19.98
N ARG A 412 -43.87 13.87 -20.16
CA ARG A 412 -42.64 14.31 -20.80
C ARG A 412 -41.53 14.28 -19.76
N LEU A 413 -40.48 13.52 -20.00
CA LEU A 413 -39.36 13.38 -19.08
C LEU A 413 -38.02 13.27 -19.82
N GLN A 414 -36.95 13.51 -19.08
CA GLN A 414 -35.59 13.50 -19.59
C GLN A 414 -34.92 12.16 -19.28
N GLN A 415 -34.47 11.45 -20.32
CA GLN A 415 -33.73 10.19 -20.19
C GLN A 415 -32.23 10.42 -20.42
N PRO A 416 -31.35 9.91 -19.54
CA PRO A 416 -29.91 10.12 -19.68
C PRO A 416 -29.24 9.15 -20.65
N HIS A 417 -28.27 9.66 -21.41
CA HIS A 417 -27.42 8.92 -22.34
C HIS A 417 -25.95 9.25 -22.09
N VAL A 418 -25.06 8.27 -22.33
CA VAL A 418 -23.62 8.43 -22.14
C VAL A 418 -22.91 8.52 -23.50
N ASP A 419 -22.16 9.60 -23.71
CA ASP A 419 -21.22 9.73 -24.80
C ASP A 419 -19.86 9.16 -24.40
N LEU A 420 -19.51 8.03 -25.03
CA LEU A 420 -18.27 7.31 -24.75
C LEU A 420 -17.03 8.07 -25.23
N THR A 421 -17.15 8.95 -26.23
CA THR A 421 -16.00 9.71 -26.74
C THR A 421 -15.50 10.74 -25.71
N MET A 422 -16.42 11.25 -24.89
CA MET A 422 -16.19 12.29 -23.88
C MET A 422 -16.09 11.73 -22.45
N CYS A 423 -16.58 10.53 -22.21
CA CYS A 423 -16.54 9.91 -20.89
C CYS A 423 -15.10 9.49 -20.53
N VAL A 424 -14.61 9.98 -19.40
CA VAL A 424 -13.27 9.63 -18.87
C VAL A 424 -13.30 8.54 -17.79
N GLY A 425 -14.50 8.08 -17.40
CA GLY A 425 -14.65 7.05 -16.36
C GLY A 425 -14.38 7.53 -14.94
N CYS A 426 -14.54 8.83 -14.66
CA CYS A 426 -14.22 9.37 -13.32
C CYS A 426 -15.08 8.81 -12.18
N GLY A 427 -16.29 8.32 -12.47
CA GLY A 427 -17.18 7.75 -11.45
C GLY A 427 -18.07 8.74 -10.69
N ALA A 428 -18.03 10.03 -11.03
CA ALA A 428 -18.83 11.06 -10.33
C ALA A 428 -20.34 10.76 -10.40
N CYS A 429 -20.82 10.29 -11.56
CA CYS A 429 -22.22 9.92 -11.77
C CYS A 429 -22.66 8.71 -10.92
N GLU A 430 -21.79 7.70 -10.75
CA GLU A 430 -22.08 6.53 -9.91
C GLU A 430 -22.13 6.90 -8.41
N LYS A 431 -21.21 7.77 -7.97
CA LYS A 431 -21.16 8.26 -6.58
C LYS A 431 -22.47 8.93 -6.18
N HIS A 432 -22.97 9.82 -7.04
CA HIS A 432 -24.14 10.66 -6.73
C HIS A 432 -25.46 10.03 -7.18
N CYS A 433 -25.44 8.85 -7.81
CA CYS A 433 -26.66 8.15 -8.20
C CYS A 433 -27.57 7.93 -6.98
N PRO A 434 -28.83 8.42 -7.00
CA PRO A 434 -29.74 8.33 -5.85
C PRO A 434 -30.28 6.92 -5.62
N VAL A 435 -30.10 6.01 -6.58
CA VAL A 435 -30.53 4.61 -6.44
C VAL A 435 -29.66 3.90 -5.41
N VAL A 436 -30.30 3.38 -4.36
CA VAL A 436 -29.64 2.70 -3.24
C VAL A 436 -29.31 1.24 -3.61
N GLY A 437 -28.24 0.71 -3.01
CA GLY A 437 -27.71 -0.62 -3.33
C GLY A 437 -26.86 -0.56 -4.59
N GLN A 438 -27.26 -1.27 -5.63
CA GLN A 438 -26.60 -1.18 -6.94
C GLN A 438 -27.03 0.11 -7.65
N PRO A 439 -26.09 0.99 -8.03
CA PRO A 439 -26.41 2.24 -8.71
C PRO A 439 -26.96 1.96 -10.11
N ALA A 440 -27.82 2.85 -10.60
CA ALA A 440 -28.37 2.73 -11.96
C ALA A 440 -27.42 3.19 -13.06
N ILE A 441 -26.37 3.93 -12.71
CA ILE A 441 -25.25 4.26 -13.58
C ILE A 441 -23.98 3.85 -12.87
N TYR A 442 -23.14 3.08 -13.54
CA TYR A 442 -21.93 2.52 -12.98
C TYR A 442 -20.76 2.65 -13.95
N VAL A 443 -19.54 2.69 -13.43
CA VAL A 443 -18.32 2.74 -14.25
C VAL A 443 -17.65 1.37 -14.28
N THR A 444 -17.11 1.01 -15.43
CA THR A 444 -16.27 -0.18 -15.61
C THR A 444 -14.94 0.19 -16.25
N SER A 445 -13.95 -0.70 -16.16
CA SER A 445 -12.66 -0.58 -16.83
C SER A 445 -12.74 -0.71 -18.35
N ALA A 446 -13.93 -0.92 -18.93
CA ALA A 446 -14.12 -0.96 -20.36
C ALA A 446 -13.78 0.39 -21.01
N GLY A 447 -13.05 0.34 -22.12
CA GLY A 447 -12.56 1.46 -22.92
C GLY A 447 -11.48 2.31 -22.25
N GLU A 448 -10.80 1.80 -21.22
CA GLU A 448 -9.70 2.51 -20.57
C GLU A 448 -8.47 2.70 -21.49
N SER A 449 -7.76 3.81 -21.33
CA SER A 449 -6.61 4.19 -22.17
C SER A 449 -5.35 3.36 -21.93
N ARG A 450 -5.24 2.61 -20.82
CA ARG A 450 -3.99 1.93 -20.42
C ARG A 450 -3.78 0.56 -21.07
N ALA A 451 -4.84 -0.06 -21.59
CA ALA A 451 -4.80 -1.42 -22.12
C ALA A 451 -5.60 -1.49 -23.43
N GLU A 452 -4.94 -1.94 -24.50
CA GLU A 452 -5.61 -2.20 -25.79
C GLU A 452 -6.69 -3.29 -25.64
N GLU A 453 -6.44 -4.27 -24.78
CA GLU A 453 -7.33 -5.41 -24.54
C GLU A 453 -8.66 -5.03 -23.86
N HIS A 454 -8.73 -3.82 -23.29
CA HIS A 454 -9.92 -3.27 -22.66
C HIS A 454 -10.66 -2.29 -23.58
N GLN A 455 -10.17 -2.03 -24.80
CA GLN A 455 -10.85 -1.18 -25.77
C GLN A 455 -12.18 -1.78 -26.21
N ILE A 456 -13.15 -0.92 -26.50
CA ILE A 456 -14.45 -1.34 -27.01
C ILE A 456 -14.25 -1.83 -28.45
N LEU A 457 -14.52 -3.11 -28.70
CA LEU A 457 -14.22 -3.81 -29.96
C LEU A 457 -14.94 -3.24 -31.19
N LEU A 458 -16.09 -2.61 -30.97
CA LEU A 458 -16.86 -1.92 -32.00
C LEU A 458 -16.91 -0.44 -31.63
N GLN A 459 -16.10 0.37 -32.32
CA GLN A 459 -16.19 1.82 -32.16
C GLN A 459 -17.49 2.32 -32.80
N PRO A 460 -18.20 3.26 -32.16
CA PRO A 460 -19.30 3.96 -32.81
C PRO A 460 -18.77 4.64 -34.09
N PHE A 461 -19.50 4.48 -35.19
CA PHE A 461 -19.11 4.77 -36.58
C PHE A 461 -18.13 5.95 -36.77
N PRO A 462 -17.02 5.77 -37.52
CA PRO A 462 -16.10 6.86 -37.85
C PRO A 462 -16.80 7.82 -38.82
N GLY A 463 -17.35 8.93 -38.29
CA GLY A 463 -17.96 9.99 -39.08
C GLY A 463 -19.27 10.56 -38.54
N SER A 464 -19.92 9.94 -37.54
CA SER A 464 -21.11 10.55 -36.94
C SER A 464 -20.70 11.55 -35.86
N THR A 465 -20.84 12.85 -36.13
CA THR A 465 -20.75 13.92 -35.11
C THR A 465 -21.87 13.83 -34.07
N THR A 466 -22.81 12.90 -34.24
CA THR A 466 -23.89 12.56 -33.31
C THR A 466 -24.19 11.05 -33.41
N PRO A 467 -23.69 10.21 -32.49
CA PRO A 467 -23.95 8.76 -32.52
C PRO A 467 -25.37 8.36 -32.08
N TYR A 468 -26.24 9.33 -31.77
CA TYR A 468 -27.57 9.11 -31.17
C TYR A 468 -28.68 9.99 -31.78
N LYS A 469 -28.56 10.39 -33.05
CA LYS A 469 -29.68 11.01 -33.78
C LYS A 469 -30.45 10.00 -34.62
#